data_AF-A0A653DRN0-F1
#
_entry.id   AF-A0A653DRN0-F1
#
_cell.length_a   1.000
_cell.length_b   1.000
_cell.length_c   1.000
_cell.angle_alpha   90.00
_cell.angle_beta   90.00
_cell.angle_gamma   90.00
#
_symmetry.space_group_name_H-M   'P 1'
#
loop_
_entity.id
_entity.type
_entity.pdbx_description
1 polymer ?
#
loop_
_entity_poly.entity_id
_entity_poly.type
_entity_poly.pdbx_seq_one_letter_code
_entity_poly.pdbx_strand_id
1 'polypeptide(L)'
;MNFDCLANWEAPSGENYLIMVDSTNDARHPSKQKPIYRCALYKEDKIKGNIQMAISKDSTCTNELFNSSYGYEVFHLESKPEKVWPIEVTFGICTFPKWMHGEWEHLKVRGDTMVYRDRTSFKTYTIKCAGIVEDSDKYLVFSRTQCDEEFYSCIRIANRSNNILEFQIGRNTSKDKDAFTLCLDENFEGDTWITQGRQNITVGFSSGMCPITGEYTGNIPDATNLCAKLWSDCRAPELMYYQVSHCDSEEVYEEREYQCLGHWREGNLLYTYTQRNDVAPGTYECFVGSIITDMSIYIKEAGGHCQRNIDPLRYGMQLTKKRPLYSCIERSTTPRHFHK
;
A
#
# COMPACT_ATOMS: atom_id res chain seq x y z
N MET A 1 11.76 -12.12 -27.64
CA MET A 1 11.34 -12.66 -26.34
C MET A 1 10.92 -11.48 -25.50
N ASN A 2 9.75 -11.55 -24.91
CA ASN A 2 9.23 -10.51 -24.02
C ASN A 2 8.71 -11.22 -22.77
N PHE A 3 9.20 -10.80 -21.62
CA PHE A 3 8.89 -11.41 -20.33
C PHE A 3 8.35 -10.36 -19.38
N ASP A 4 7.20 -10.64 -18.78
CA ASP A 4 6.64 -9.81 -17.73
C ASP A 4 7.01 -10.41 -16.38
N CYS A 5 7.75 -9.66 -15.57
CA CYS A 5 8.13 -10.08 -14.22
C CYS A 5 6.90 -10.11 -13.31
N LEU A 6 6.65 -11.26 -12.66
CA LEU A 6 5.58 -11.41 -11.68
C LEU A 6 6.08 -11.26 -10.25
N ALA A 7 7.18 -11.92 -9.91
CA ALA A 7 7.72 -11.92 -8.55
C ALA A 7 9.18 -12.41 -8.52
N ASN A 8 9.92 -12.03 -7.49
CA ASN A 8 11.22 -12.60 -7.16
C ASN A 8 11.35 -12.81 -5.63
N TRP A 9 12.19 -13.74 -5.22
CA TRP A 9 12.52 -13.97 -3.81
C TRP A 9 13.87 -14.68 -3.66
N GLU A 10 14.47 -14.58 -2.47
CA GLU A 10 15.76 -15.21 -2.19
C GLU A 10 15.60 -16.73 -2.02
N ALA A 11 16.44 -17.50 -2.71
CA ALA A 11 16.56 -18.94 -2.58
C ALA A 11 17.45 -19.30 -1.38
N PRO A 12 17.27 -20.48 -0.76
CA PRO A 12 18.16 -20.96 0.31
C PRO A 12 19.64 -21.04 -0.10
N SER A 13 19.94 -21.10 -1.41
CA SER A 13 21.30 -21.11 -1.97
C SER A 13 21.97 -19.72 -1.98
N GLY A 14 21.26 -18.65 -1.63
CA GLY A 14 21.72 -17.26 -1.76
C GLY A 14 21.65 -16.71 -3.20
N GLU A 15 21.00 -17.45 -4.11
CA GLU A 15 20.55 -16.95 -5.41
C GLU A 15 19.12 -16.41 -5.31
N ASN A 16 18.58 -15.83 -6.37
CA ASN A 16 17.21 -15.32 -6.36
C ASN A 16 16.35 -16.09 -7.37
N TYR A 17 15.19 -16.56 -6.93
CA TYR A 17 14.14 -17.02 -7.81
C TYR A 17 13.45 -15.84 -8.48
N LEU A 18 12.99 -16.04 -9.71
CA LEU A 18 12.24 -15.09 -10.51
C LEU A 18 11.13 -15.84 -11.27
N ILE A 19 9.89 -15.39 -11.16
CA ILE A 19 8.76 -15.88 -11.95
C ILE A 19 8.39 -14.83 -12.98
N MET A 20 8.21 -15.26 -14.23
CA MET A 20 7.85 -14.40 -15.35
C MET A 20 6.76 -15.02 -16.22
N VAL A 21 6.02 -14.18 -16.94
CA VAL A 21 5.13 -14.59 -18.03
C VAL A 21 5.82 -14.33 -19.36
N ASP A 22 5.89 -15.35 -20.21
CA ASP A 22 6.32 -15.20 -21.61
C ASP A 22 5.16 -14.68 -22.45
N SER A 23 5.14 -13.37 -22.70
CA SER A 23 4.08 -12.70 -23.46
C SER A 23 4.18 -12.96 -24.97
N THR A 24 5.18 -13.71 -25.44
CA THR A 24 5.29 -14.12 -26.84
C THR A 24 4.50 -15.37 -27.18
N ASN A 25 3.96 -16.06 -26.17
CA ASN A 25 3.09 -17.22 -26.32
C ASN A 25 1.63 -16.78 -26.54
N ASP A 26 1.35 -16.27 -27.74
CA ASP A 26 -0.04 -16.08 -28.18
C ASP A 26 -0.69 -17.46 -28.38
N ALA A 27 -1.78 -17.72 -27.65
CA ALA A 27 -2.55 -18.97 -27.68
C ALA A 27 -3.08 -19.36 -29.08
N ARG A 28 -2.85 -18.52 -30.09
CA ARG A 28 -3.26 -18.71 -31.49
C ARG A 28 -2.38 -19.64 -32.32
N HIS A 29 -1.19 -20.08 -31.84
CA HIS A 29 -0.30 -20.97 -32.62
C HIS A 29 0.14 -22.21 -31.82
N PRO A 30 -0.57 -23.35 -31.93
CA PRO A 30 -0.38 -24.53 -31.08
C PRO A 30 0.89 -25.36 -31.37
N SER A 31 1.73 -24.98 -32.34
CA SER A 31 2.85 -25.80 -32.80
C SER A 31 4.17 -25.66 -32.01
N LYS A 32 4.24 -24.75 -31.03
CA LYS A 32 5.37 -24.64 -30.09
C LYS A 32 4.84 -24.25 -28.70
N GLN A 33 4.25 -25.19 -27.97
CA GLN A 33 3.84 -24.99 -26.58
C GLN A 33 5.08 -24.82 -25.69
N LYS A 34 5.65 -23.60 -25.64
CA LYS A 34 6.46 -23.22 -24.49
C LYS A 34 5.50 -22.98 -23.31
N PRO A 35 5.91 -23.23 -22.07
CA PRO A 35 5.14 -22.82 -20.90
C PRO A 35 4.95 -21.29 -20.87
N ILE A 36 3.74 -20.83 -20.53
CA ILE A 36 3.40 -19.40 -20.40
C ILE A 36 4.11 -18.79 -19.19
N TYR A 37 4.07 -19.49 -18.05
CA TYR A 37 4.80 -19.11 -16.85
C TYR A 37 6.17 -19.78 -16.85
N ARG A 38 7.22 -19.01 -16.59
CA ARG A 38 8.60 -19.47 -16.50
C ARG A 38 9.15 -19.18 -15.12
N CYS A 39 9.86 -20.14 -14.54
CA CYS A 39 10.67 -19.90 -13.35
C CYS A 39 12.14 -19.78 -13.73
N ALA A 40 12.86 -18.89 -13.07
CA ALA A 40 14.28 -18.64 -13.28
C ALA A 40 15.03 -18.52 -11.95
N LEU A 41 16.33 -18.81 -11.99
CA LEU A 41 17.29 -18.47 -10.95
C LEU A 41 18.25 -17.42 -11.51
N TYR A 42 18.51 -16.36 -10.74
CA TYR A 42 19.47 -15.35 -11.14
C TYR A 42 20.39 -14.93 -10.00
N LYS A 43 21.59 -14.47 -10.39
CA LYS A 43 22.61 -13.95 -9.48
C LYS A 43 23.30 -12.75 -10.12
N GLU A 44 23.35 -11.65 -9.37
CA GLU A 44 24.00 -10.42 -9.79
C GLU A 44 25.39 -10.30 -9.16
N ASP A 45 26.41 -10.07 -10.00
CA ASP A 45 27.72 -9.61 -9.57
C ASP A 45 27.66 -8.09 -9.36
N LYS A 46 27.48 -7.67 -8.10
CA LYS A 46 27.36 -6.26 -7.71
C LYS A 46 28.58 -5.40 -8.06
N ILE A 47 29.74 -6.00 -8.34
CA ILE A 47 30.97 -5.27 -8.69
C ILE A 47 31.02 -5.03 -10.19
N LYS A 48 30.68 -6.04 -10.99
CA LYS A 48 30.76 -5.97 -12.46
C LYS A 48 29.45 -5.53 -13.13
N GLY A 49 28.32 -5.58 -12.42
CA GLY A 49 26.99 -5.33 -12.97
C GLY A 49 26.48 -6.44 -13.90
N ASN A 50 27.15 -7.59 -13.91
CA ASN A 50 26.77 -8.75 -14.72
C ASN A 50 25.77 -9.61 -13.96
N ILE A 51 24.69 -10.00 -14.63
CA ILE A 51 23.65 -10.86 -14.07
C ILE A 51 23.67 -12.16 -14.85
N GLN A 52 23.87 -13.27 -14.14
CA GLN A 52 23.65 -14.61 -14.69
C GLN A 52 22.24 -15.03 -14.36
N MET A 53 21.53 -15.58 -15.34
CA MET A 53 20.16 -16.06 -15.17
C MET A 53 19.96 -17.36 -15.94
N ALA A 54 19.37 -18.35 -15.29
CA ALA A 54 18.93 -19.58 -15.93
C ALA A 54 17.41 -19.71 -15.81
N ILE A 55 16.75 -20.16 -16.87
CA ILE A 55 15.30 -20.38 -16.93
C ILE A 55 15.03 -21.89 -17.01
N SER A 56 14.03 -22.33 -16.26
CA SER A 56 13.46 -23.69 -16.32
C SER A 56 12.82 -24.00 -17.69
N LYS A 57 12.73 -25.30 -17.98
CA LYS A 57 12.11 -25.82 -19.21
C LYS A 57 10.58 -25.73 -19.19
N ASP A 58 9.98 -25.88 -18.01
CA ASP A 58 8.55 -25.86 -17.77
C ASP A 58 8.18 -24.70 -16.82
N SER A 59 6.98 -24.74 -16.22
CA SER A 59 6.54 -23.76 -15.23
C SER A 59 6.98 -24.08 -13.79
N THR A 60 7.79 -25.12 -13.60
CA THR A 60 8.32 -25.50 -12.28
C THR A 60 9.66 -24.82 -12.01
N CYS A 61 9.95 -24.55 -10.74
CA CYS A 61 11.26 -24.01 -10.33
C CYS A 61 12.32 -25.10 -10.08
N THR A 62 12.13 -26.31 -10.62
CA THR A 62 12.99 -27.47 -10.31
C THR A 62 13.40 -28.27 -11.54
N ASN A 63 12.59 -28.28 -12.61
CA ASN A 63 12.90 -29.05 -13.80
C ASN A 63 13.94 -28.35 -14.68
N GLU A 64 15.09 -28.99 -14.83
CA GLU A 64 16.23 -28.48 -15.61
C GLU A 64 16.62 -27.04 -15.21
N LEU A 65 16.54 -26.74 -13.92
CA LEU A 65 16.96 -25.47 -13.31
C LEU A 65 17.77 -25.76 -12.04
N PHE A 66 19.10 -25.67 -12.14
CA PHE A 66 20.00 -26.09 -11.06
C PHE A 66 20.62 -24.91 -10.31
N ASN A 67 21.04 -23.87 -11.04
CA ASN A 67 21.56 -22.60 -10.50
C ASN A 67 21.50 -21.51 -11.57
N SER A 68 21.89 -20.27 -11.23
CA SER A 68 21.84 -19.12 -12.15
C SER A 68 22.71 -19.24 -13.41
N SER A 69 23.71 -20.13 -13.43
CA SER A 69 24.60 -20.37 -14.58
C SER A 69 24.27 -21.65 -15.34
N TYR A 70 23.39 -22.51 -14.82
CA TYR A 70 23.11 -23.83 -15.37
C TYR A 70 21.63 -24.21 -15.25
N GLY A 71 20.96 -24.22 -16.41
CA GLY A 71 19.57 -24.63 -16.58
C GLY A 71 19.25 -24.81 -18.06
N TYR A 72 17.96 -24.93 -18.39
CA TYR A 72 17.48 -25.18 -19.75
C TYR A 72 17.86 -24.06 -20.74
N GLU A 73 17.61 -22.79 -20.37
CA GLU A 73 18.06 -21.61 -21.12
C GLU A 73 18.88 -20.72 -20.18
N VAL A 74 20.11 -20.33 -20.57
CA VAL A 74 21.01 -19.51 -19.74
C VAL A 74 21.30 -18.17 -20.44
N PHE A 75 21.24 -17.10 -19.66
CA PHE A 75 21.44 -15.72 -20.08
C PHE A 75 22.60 -15.10 -19.30
N HIS A 76 23.45 -14.38 -20.03
CA HIS A 76 24.43 -13.47 -19.48
C HIS A 76 23.94 -12.07 -19.79
N LEU A 77 23.42 -11.39 -18.77
CA LEU A 77 22.86 -10.06 -18.90
C LEU A 77 23.87 -9.07 -18.34
N GLU A 78 23.95 -7.92 -19.01
CA GLU A 78 24.70 -6.76 -18.51
C GLU A 78 23.67 -5.73 -18.05
N SER A 79 23.90 -5.13 -16.89
CA SER A 79 23.08 -4.02 -16.44
C SER A 79 23.24 -2.86 -17.43
N LYS A 80 22.12 -2.38 -17.99
CA LYS A 80 22.15 -1.14 -18.74
C LYS A 80 22.39 0.00 -17.76
N PRO A 81 23.36 0.90 -18.02
CA PRO A 81 23.56 2.05 -17.17
C PRO A 81 22.27 2.87 -17.12
N GLU A 82 21.85 3.24 -15.90
CA GLU A 82 20.67 4.07 -15.72
C GLU A 82 20.84 5.38 -16.50
N LYS A 83 19.83 5.75 -17.28
CA LYS A 83 19.83 7.03 -17.98
C LYS A 83 19.91 8.17 -16.97
N VAL A 84 20.71 9.18 -17.27
CA VAL A 84 20.75 10.40 -16.46
C VAL A 84 19.39 11.09 -16.56
N TRP A 85 18.93 11.69 -15.46
CA TRP A 85 17.70 12.47 -15.44
C TRP A 85 17.82 13.69 -16.37
N PRO A 86 16.71 14.20 -16.94
CA PRO A 86 16.71 15.47 -17.65
C PRO A 86 17.32 16.59 -16.78
N ILE A 87 18.01 17.54 -17.42
CA ILE A 87 18.74 18.63 -16.73
C ILE A 87 17.76 19.46 -15.89
N GLU A 88 16.56 19.69 -16.42
CA GLU A 88 15.50 20.49 -15.83
C GLU A 88 14.97 19.88 -14.52
N VAL A 89 15.05 18.55 -14.40
CA VAL A 89 14.65 17.79 -13.20
C VAL A 89 15.84 17.62 -12.26
N THR A 90 17.05 17.54 -12.79
CA THR A 90 18.28 17.34 -11.99
C THR A 90 18.66 18.58 -11.19
N PHE A 91 18.56 19.76 -11.81
CA PHE A 91 18.95 21.03 -11.19
C PHE A 91 17.76 21.84 -10.66
N GLY A 92 16.53 21.34 -10.85
CA GLY A 92 15.33 21.97 -10.32
C GLY A 92 15.30 21.98 -8.80
N ILE A 93 14.94 23.12 -8.19
CA ILE A 93 14.72 23.22 -6.74
C ILE A 93 13.28 22.76 -6.47
N CYS A 94 13.09 21.46 -6.28
CA CYS A 94 11.79 20.85 -5.97
C CYS A 94 12.01 19.72 -4.98
N THR A 95 11.27 19.70 -3.87
CA THR A 95 11.34 18.59 -2.90
C THR A 95 9.95 18.25 -2.40
N PHE A 96 9.73 16.97 -2.08
CA PHE A 96 8.51 16.56 -1.42
C PHE A 96 8.48 17.05 0.03
N PRO A 97 7.30 17.37 0.58
CA PRO A 97 7.17 17.81 1.97
C PRO A 97 7.81 16.84 2.96
N LYS A 98 8.41 17.37 4.03
CA LYS A 98 9.11 16.57 5.05
C LYS A 98 8.23 15.50 5.69
N TRP A 99 6.92 15.73 5.80
CA TRP A 99 5.98 14.75 6.38
C TRP A 99 5.83 13.49 5.52
N MET A 100 6.09 13.57 4.21
CA MET A 100 6.10 12.41 3.32
C MET A 100 7.37 11.56 3.46
N HIS A 101 8.47 12.12 3.98
CA HIS A 101 9.77 11.43 3.98
C HIS A 101 9.71 10.17 4.85
N GLY A 102 10.41 9.13 4.39
CA GLY A 102 10.51 7.84 5.08
C GLY A 102 10.11 6.66 4.20
N GLU A 103 9.94 5.52 4.87
CA GLU A 103 9.50 4.27 4.26
C GLU A 103 8.02 4.04 4.62
N TRP A 104 7.23 3.72 3.61
CA TRP A 104 5.81 3.40 3.66
C TRP A 104 5.61 2.04 2.96
N GLU A 105 4.39 1.50 2.96
CA GLU A 105 4.12 0.12 2.50
C GLU A 105 4.78 -0.24 1.17
N HIS A 106 4.45 0.52 0.13
CA HIS A 106 4.89 0.31 -1.24
C HIS A 106 5.54 1.58 -1.79
N LEU A 107 5.93 2.48 -0.90
CA LEU A 107 6.35 3.83 -1.20
C LEU A 107 7.55 4.22 -0.34
N LYS A 108 8.55 4.83 -0.96
CA LYS A 108 9.72 5.37 -0.27
C LYS A 108 9.97 6.78 -0.76
N VAL A 109 10.08 7.73 0.16
CA VAL A 109 10.27 9.15 -0.19
C VAL A 109 11.52 9.69 0.48
N ARG A 110 12.42 10.29 -0.32
CA ARG A 110 13.67 10.90 0.12
C ARG A 110 13.92 12.18 -0.67
N GLY A 111 13.80 13.33 0.01
CA GLY A 111 14.07 14.63 -0.61
C GLY A 111 13.13 14.93 -1.77
N ASP A 112 13.67 14.92 -2.99
CA ASP A 112 12.98 15.16 -4.26
C ASP A 112 12.52 13.88 -4.97
N THR A 113 12.83 12.71 -4.41
CA THR A 113 12.64 11.42 -5.08
C THR A 113 11.68 10.55 -4.30
N MET A 114 10.77 9.92 -5.03
CA MET A 114 9.74 9.01 -4.56
C MET A 114 9.83 7.71 -5.37
N VAL A 115 9.91 6.55 -4.72
CA VAL A 115 9.87 5.24 -5.38
C VAL A 115 8.58 4.56 -4.96
N TYR A 116 7.69 4.31 -5.93
CA TYR A 116 6.39 3.68 -5.72
C TYR A 116 6.29 2.36 -6.48
N ARG A 117 5.83 1.32 -5.81
CA ARG A 117 5.58 -0.01 -6.38
C ARG A 117 4.08 -0.23 -6.50
N ASP A 118 3.56 -0.13 -7.71
CA ASP A 118 2.17 -0.45 -8.00
C ASP A 118 1.97 -1.97 -8.03
N ARG A 119 1.14 -2.48 -7.12
CA ARG A 119 0.83 -3.91 -7.02
C ARG A 119 -0.22 -4.38 -8.03
N THR A 120 -0.98 -3.46 -8.63
CA THR A 120 -1.98 -3.81 -9.63
C THR A 120 -1.33 -4.05 -10.98
N SER A 121 -0.39 -3.19 -11.37
CA SER A 121 0.33 -3.30 -12.65
C SER A 121 1.70 -3.95 -12.53
N PHE A 122 2.16 -4.29 -11.33
CA PHE A 122 3.52 -4.75 -11.03
C PHE A 122 4.61 -3.80 -11.58
N LYS A 123 4.31 -2.49 -11.66
CA LYS A 123 5.27 -1.46 -12.10
C LYS A 123 5.89 -0.74 -10.91
N THR A 124 7.20 -0.50 -11.02
CA THR A 124 7.94 0.36 -10.09
C THR A 124 8.19 1.69 -10.78
N TYR A 125 7.70 2.76 -10.19
CA TYR A 125 7.90 4.12 -10.63
C TYR A 125 8.95 4.79 -9.75
N THR A 126 10.01 5.28 -10.36
CA THR A 126 10.93 6.25 -9.75
C THR A 126 10.49 7.63 -10.19
N ILE A 127 9.94 8.38 -9.26
CA ILE A 127 9.25 9.65 -9.46
C ILE A 127 10.11 10.74 -8.84
N LYS A 128 10.44 11.76 -9.63
CA LYS A 128 11.26 12.90 -9.21
C LYS A 128 10.46 14.20 -9.30
N CYS A 129 10.55 15.01 -8.26
CA CYS A 129 9.90 16.32 -8.16
C CYS A 129 10.42 17.24 -9.27
N ALA A 130 9.53 17.75 -10.13
CA ALA A 130 9.88 18.60 -11.26
C ALA A 130 9.30 20.02 -11.14
N GLY A 131 8.29 20.23 -10.29
CA GLY A 131 7.74 21.53 -9.95
C GLY A 131 6.70 21.44 -8.84
N ILE A 132 6.58 22.51 -8.07
CA ILE A 132 5.53 22.69 -7.06
C ILE A 132 4.44 23.56 -7.70
N VAL A 133 3.18 23.14 -7.61
CA VAL A 133 2.05 24.00 -8.00
C VAL A 133 1.68 24.83 -6.77
N GLU A 134 1.91 26.14 -6.85
CA GLU A 134 1.71 27.07 -5.72
C GLU A 134 0.30 26.97 -5.12
N ASP A 135 0.22 27.10 -3.80
CA ASP A 135 -1.01 27.04 -3.01
C ASP A 135 -1.89 25.80 -3.25
N SER A 136 -1.27 24.68 -3.63
CA SER A 136 -1.98 23.43 -3.90
C SER A 136 -1.33 22.23 -3.23
N ASP A 137 -2.06 21.12 -3.25
CA ASP A 137 -1.61 19.79 -2.85
C ASP A 137 -1.03 18.99 -4.03
N LYS A 138 -0.63 19.67 -5.11
CA LYS A 138 -0.22 19.07 -6.38
C LYS A 138 1.23 19.35 -6.72
N TYR A 139 1.88 18.35 -7.32
CA TYR A 139 3.28 18.39 -7.70
C TYR A 139 3.44 17.89 -9.12
N LEU A 140 4.06 18.69 -9.97
CA LEU A 140 4.54 18.21 -11.26
C LEU A 140 5.74 17.29 -10.99
N VAL A 141 5.71 16.11 -11.57
CA VAL A 141 6.75 15.11 -11.40
C VAL A 141 7.21 14.56 -12.74
N PHE A 142 8.46 14.11 -12.77
CA PHE A 142 9.01 13.31 -13.84
C PHE A 142 9.15 11.87 -13.35
N SER A 143 8.51 10.94 -14.04
CA SER A 143 8.44 9.55 -13.65
C SER A 143 9.21 8.70 -14.65
N ARG A 144 9.93 7.72 -14.12
CA ARG A 144 10.57 6.65 -14.89
C ARG A 144 10.11 5.29 -14.36
N THR A 145 9.67 4.40 -15.23
CA THR A 145 9.34 3.01 -14.85
C THR A 145 10.59 2.13 -14.83
N GLN A 146 10.50 0.93 -14.24
CA GLN A 146 11.57 -0.06 -14.30
C GLN A 146 11.92 -0.53 -15.73
N CYS A 147 11.12 -0.14 -16.72
CA CYS A 147 11.30 -0.46 -18.14
C CYS A 147 11.81 0.75 -18.95
N ASP A 148 12.34 1.78 -18.30
CA ASP A 148 12.83 3.03 -18.92
C ASP A 148 11.75 3.83 -19.69
N GLU A 149 10.47 3.66 -19.35
CA GLU A 149 9.41 4.55 -19.83
C GLU A 149 9.46 5.85 -19.03
N GLU A 150 9.63 6.98 -19.71
CA GLU A 150 9.83 8.29 -19.09
C GLU A 150 8.73 9.27 -19.50
N PHE A 151 8.18 9.99 -18.53
CA PHE A 151 7.13 10.97 -18.77
C PHE A 151 6.96 11.95 -17.60
N TYR A 152 6.50 13.16 -17.92
CA TYR A 152 5.92 14.08 -16.96
C TYR A 152 4.49 13.68 -16.63
N SER A 153 4.11 13.85 -15.37
CA SER A 153 2.75 13.69 -14.86
C SER A 153 2.57 14.62 -13.66
N CYS A 154 1.36 14.66 -13.10
CA CYS A 154 1.12 15.36 -11.84
C CYS A 154 0.70 14.38 -10.76
N ILE A 155 1.16 14.59 -9.53
CA ILE A 155 0.65 13.88 -8.36
C ILE A 155 -0.10 14.85 -7.46
N ARG A 156 -1.12 14.34 -6.80
CA ARG A 156 -1.84 15.01 -5.70
C ARG A 156 -1.52 14.29 -4.41
N ILE A 157 -1.27 15.01 -3.32
CA ILE A 157 -0.84 14.41 -2.05
C ILE A 157 -1.74 14.85 -0.90
N ALA A 158 -1.95 13.99 0.10
CA ALA A 158 -2.69 14.33 1.30
C ALA A 158 -2.01 13.75 2.54
N ASN A 159 -1.85 14.58 3.55
CA ASN A 159 -1.41 14.17 4.88
C ASN A 159 -2.65 13.83 5.72
N ARG A 160 -2.89 12.54 6.00
CA ARG A 160 -4.05 12.10 6.79
C ARG A 160 -3.70 11.92 8.27
N SER A 161 -2.48 11.49 8.56
CA SER A 161 -1.91 11.45 9.90
C SER A 161 -0.39 11.32 9.83
N ASN A 162 0.28 11.32 10.98
CA ASN A 162 1.72 11.05 11.03
C ASN A 162 2.13 9.72 10.36
N ASN A 163 1.22 8.74 10.32
CA ASN A 163 1.49 7.40 9.77
C ASN A 163 0.64 7.06 8.55
N ILE A 164 -0.14 8.00 8.04
CA ILE A 164 -1.01 7.77 6.89
C ILE A 164 -0.81 8.91 5.90
N LEU A 165 -0.29 8.58 4.73
CA LEU A 165 -0.33 9.45 3.58
C LEU A 165 -1.28 8.88 2.54
N GLU A 166 -1.79 9.77 1.71
CA GLU A 166 -2.44 9.39 0.47
C GLU A 166 -1.87 10.19 -0.68
N PHE A 167 -1.91 9.59 -1.86
CA PHE A 167 -1.60 10.31 -3.09
C PHE A 167 -2.42 9.79 -4.27
N GLN A 168 -2.50 10.59 -5.32
CA GLN A 168 -3.07 10.23 -6.61
C GLN A 168 -2.04 10.52 -7.69
N ILE A 169 -2.04 9.70 -8.74
CA ILE A 169 -1.25 9.95 -9.95
C ILE A 169 -2.24 10.38 -11.05
N GLY A 170 -1.96 11.50 -11.70
CA GLY A 170 -2.78 12.01 -12.80
C GLY A 170 -2.80 11.04 -13.97
N ARG A 171 -3.95 10.94 -14.65
CA ARG A 171 -4.19 9.98 -15.74
C ARG A 171 -3.38 10.31 -17.00
N ASN A 172 -3.28 11.60 -17.30
CA ASN A 172 -2.57 12.11 -18.47
C ASN A 172 -1.08 12.25 -18.15
N THR A 173 -0.27 11.93 -19.15
CA THR A 173 1.19 12.05 -19.13
C THR A 173 1.66 12.84 -20.34
N SER A 174 2.86 13.42 -20.26
CA SER A 174 3.46 14.19 -21.35
C SER A 174 4.96 13.90 -21.45
N LYS A 175 5.55 14.10 -22.63
CA LYS A 175 7.02 14.13 -22.78
C LYS A 175 7.62 15.48 -22.37
N ASP A 176 6.80 16.52 -22.43
CA ASP A 176 7.19 17.90 -22.15
C ASP A 176 6.69 18.35 -20.77
N LYS A 177 7.41 19.30 -20.18
CA LYS A 177 7.08 19.88 -18.88
C LYS A 177 5.87 20.81 -18.99
N ASP A 178 4.67 20.31 -18.68
CA ASP A 178 3.42 21.07 -18.72
C ASP A 178 2.61 20.94 -17.43
N ALA A 179 2.89 21.81 -16.45
CA ALA A 179 2.15 21.83 -15.19
C ALA A 179 0.68 22.28 -15.36
N PHE A 180 0.41 23.15 -16.34
CA PHE A 180 -0.91 23.76 -16.49
C PHE A 180 -1.96 22.74 -16.92
N THR A 181 -1.61 21.82 -17.82
CA THR A 181 -2.54 20.77 -18.25
C THR A 181 -2.49 19.56 -17.32
N LEU A 182 -1.29 19.13 -16.89
CA LEU A 182 -1.14 17.88 -16.14
C LEU A 182 -1.67 17.97 -14.70
N CYS A 183 -1.72 19.16 -14.09
CA CYS A 183 -2.17 19.34 -12.71
C CYS A 183 -3.61 19.86 -12.55
N LEU A 184 -4.40 19.86 -13.63
CA LEU A 184 -5.83 20.15 -13.56
C LEU A 184 -6.57 19.09 -12.72
N ASP A 185 -7.62 19.50 -12.00
CA ASP A 185 -8.40 18.59 -11.14
C ASP A 185 -9.04 17.46 -11.94
N GLU A 186 -9.44 17.70 -13.19
CA GLU A 186 -10.02 16.71 -14.08
C GLU A 186 -9.03 15.58 -14.45
N ASN A 187 -7.73 15.82 -14.28
CA ASN A 187 -6.71 14.80 -14.51
C ASN A 187 -6.64 13.77 -13.37
N PHE A 188 -7.26 14.06 -12.24
CA PHE A 188 -7.34 13.16 -11.10
C PHE A 188 -8.71 12.50 -11.03
N GLU A 189 -8.71 11.22 -10.73
CA GLU A 189 -9.95 10.50 -10.48
C GLU A 189 -10.41 10.81 -9.05
N GLY A 190 -11.45 11.63 -8.91
CA GLY A 190 -11.77 12.36 -7.68
C GLY A 190 -11.59 11.58 -6.37
N ASP A 191 -12.13 10.37 -6.30
CA ASP A 191 -12.25 9.60 -5.06
C ASP A 191 -11.28 8.40 -4.95
N THR A 192 -10.42 8.17 -5.94
CA THR A 192 -9.49 7.03 -5.93
C THR A 192 -8.12 7.48 -5.43
N TRP A 193 -7.91 7.35 -4.14
CA TRP A 193 -6.63 7.60 -3.49
C TRP A 193 -5.82 6.33 -3.34
N ILE A 194 -4.49 6.45 -3.39
CA ILE A 194 -3.57 5.39 -2.98
C ILE A 194 -3.18 5.68 -1.54
N THR A 195 -3.75 4.94 -0.60
CA THR A 195 -3.43 5.04 0.83
C THR A 195 -2.18 4.26 1.16
N GLN A 196 -1.29 4.82 1.97
CA GLN A 196 -0.05 4.19 2.41
C GLN A 196 0.17 4.40 3.91
N GLY A 197 0.48 3.30 4.59
CA GLY A 197 0.86 3.21 5.99
C GLY A 197 2.36 3.31 6.18
N ARG A 198 2.78 4.08 7.19
CA ARG A 198 4.19 4.24 7.53
C ARG A 198 4.79 2.92 8.03
N GLN A 199 5.98 2.58 7.56
CA GLN A 199 6.74 1.42 8.05
C GLN A 199 7.61 1.80 9.25
N ASN A 200 7.97 0.80 10.06
CA ASN A 200 8.87 0.95 11.21
C ASN A 200 8.36 1.96 12.26
N ILE A 201 7.06 1.94 12.52
CA ILE A 201 6.47 2.74 13.61
C ILE A 201 7.06 2.24 14.92
N THR A 202 7.67 3.14 15.68
CA THR A 202 8.20 2.79 17.00
C THR A 202 7.03 2.62 17.97
N VAL A 203 6.86 1.42 18.51
CA VAL A 203 5.80 1.10 19.48
C VAL A 203 5.85 2.10 20.64
N GLY A 204 4.72 2.74 20.94
CA GLY A 204 4.59 3.73 22.03
C GLY A 204 4.95 5.17 21.66
N PHE A 205 5.57 5.42 20.50
CA PHE A 205 5.82 6.76 19.97
C PHE A 205 5.01 6.94 18.68
N SER A 206 3.87 7.63 18.78
CA SER A 206 3.01 7.97 17.65
C SER A 206 2.35 6.77 16.94
N SER A 207 2.04 5.67 17.63
CA SER A 207 1.10 4.66 17.12
C SER A 207 -0.28 5.31 17.01
N GLY A 208 -0.95 5.20 15.86
CA GLY A 208 -2.26 5.83 15.68
C GLY A 208 -3.27 5.22 16.65
N MET A 209 -4.02 6.06 17.35
CA MET A 209 -5.06 5.56 18.23
C MET A 209 -6.26 5.11 17.41
N CYS A 210 -6.83 3.97 17.77
CA CYS A 210 -8.11 3.53 17.24
C CYS A 210 -9.20 4.54 17.66
N PRO A 211 -10.18 4.83 16.80
CA PRO A 211 -11.17 5.88 17.04
C PRO A 211 -12.23 5.50 18.08
N ILE A 212 -12.26 4.24 18.52
CA ILE A 212 -13.25 3.71 19.45
C ILE A 212 -12.57 3.13 20.68
N THR A 213 -13.29 3.13 21.80
CA THR A 213 -12.87 2.46 23.03
C THR A 213 -14.06 1.76 23.65
N GLY A 214 -13.83 0.56 24.19
CA GLY A 214 -14.87 -0.32 24.72
C GLY A 214 -15.23 -1.46 23.79
N GLU A 215 -16.22 -2.24 24.19
CA GLU A 215 -16.69 -3.42 23.48
C GLU A 215 -18.03 -3.14 22.80
N TYR A 216 -18.08 -3.39 21.48
CA TYR A 216 -19.27 -3.20 20.64
C TYR A 216 -19.65 -4.53 20.01
N THR A 217 -20.95 -4.82 19.92
CA THR A 217 -21.46 -6.01 19.24
C THR A 217 -22.65 -5.69 18.34
N GLY A 218 -22.85 -6.49 17.29
CA GLY A 218 -23.99 -6.37 16.38
C GLY A 218 -24.05 -7.52 15.38
N ASN A 219 -25.13 -7.59 14.61
CA ASN A 219 -25.30 -8.62 13.59
C ASN A 219 -24.58 -8.22 12.29
N ILE A 220 -24.10 -9.21 11.54
CA ILE A 220 -23.53 -9.00 10.22
C ILE A 220 -24.70 -8.89 9.20
N PRO A 221 -24.83 -7.79 8.43
CA PRO A 221 -25.97 -7.56 7.54
C PRO A 221 -26.26 -8.70 6.56
N ASP A 222 -25.21 -9.29 5.99
CA ASP A 222 -25.33 -10.34 4.97
C ASP A 222 -25.39 -11.77 5.56
N ALA A 223 -25.25 -11.92 6.88
CA ALA A 223 -25.25 -13.20 7.59
C ALA A 223 -25.89 -13.04 8.97
N THR A 224 -27.22 -13.04 9.03
CA THR A 224 -27.97 -12.65 10.24
C THR A 224 -27.79 -13.58 11.44
N ASN A 225 -27.34 -14.82 11.23
CA ASN A 225 -26.97 -15.78 12.28
C ASN A 225 -25.57 -15.53 12.86
N LEU A 226 -24.78 -14.65 12.23
CA LEU A 226 -23.46 -14.27 12.66
C LEU A 226 -23.47 -12.90 13.33
N CYS A 227 -22.74 -12.83 14.43
CA CYS A 227 -22.55 -11.64 15.22
C CYS A 227 -21.07 -11.23 15.14
N ALA A 228 -20.86 -9.92 14.99
CA ALA A 228 -19.56 -9.31 15.07
C ALA A 228 -19.36 -8.69 16.45
N LYS A 229 -18.15 -8.83 16.98
CA LYS A 229 -17.67 -8.16 18.18
C LYS A 229 -16.42 -7.36 17.82
N LEU A 230 -16.43 -6.07 18.16
CA LEU A 230 -15.33 -5.14 17.91
C LEU A 230 -14.94 -4.48 19.23
N TRP A 231 -13.66 -4.51 19.59
CA TRP A 231 -13.22 -3.87 20.83
C TRP A 231 -11.82 -3.28 20.77
N SER A 232 -11.60 -2.24 21.58
CA SER A 232 -10.30 -1.62 21.79
C SER A 232 -10.16 -1.20 23.26
N ASP A 233 -8.98 -1.43 23.83
CA ASP A 233 -8.63 -1.15 25.22
C ASP A 233 -7.83 0.15 25.31
N CYS A 234 -8.14 1.01 26.27
CA CYS A 234 -7.39 2.25 26.51
C CYS A 234 -5.94 2.03 26.99
N ARG A 235 -5.59 0.82 27.45
CA ARG A 235 -4.21 0.44 27.81
C ARG A 235 -3.33 0.14 26.60
N ALA A 236 -3.95 -0.25 25.49
CA ALA A 236 -3.31 -0.47 24.19
C ALA A 236 -4.17 0.21 23.12
N PRO A 237 -4.27 1.56 23.14
CA PRO A 237 -5.22 2.32 22.32
C PRO A 237 -4.95 2.22 20.82
N GLU A 238 -3.79 1.71 20.42
CA GLU A 238 -3.40 1.41 19.05
C GLU A 238 -3.92 0.05 18.56
N LEU A 239 -4.47 -0.79 19.43
CA LEU A 239 -4.98 -2.12 19.06
C LEU A 239 -6.51 -2.14 18.98
N MET A 240 -6.99 -2.80 17.96
CA MET A 240 -8.40 -3.09 17.73
C MET A 240 -8.55 -4.57 17.40
N TYR A 241 -9.52 -5.21 18.03
CA TYR A 241 -9.80 -6.62 17.84
C TYR A 241 -11.18 -6.80 17.26
N TYR A 242 -11.30 -7.76 16.35
CA TYR A 242 -12.53 -8.11 15.68
C TYR A 242 -12.76 -9.62 15.76
N GLN A 243 -13.97 -10.03 16.07
CA GLN A 243 -14.35 -11.43 16.18
C GLN A 243 -15.70 -11.65 15.50
N VAL A 244 -15.82 -12.76 14.76
CA VAL A 244 -17.08 -13.26 14.20
C VAL A 244 -17.46 -14.55 14.91
N SER A 245 -18.69 -14.61 15.41
CA SER A 245 -19.22 -15.80 16.08
C SER A 245 -20.68 -16.05 15.70
N HIS A 246 -21.17 -17.26 15.92
CA HIS A 246 -22.60 -17.52 15.88
C HIS A 246 -23.31 -16.72 16.98
N CYS A 247 -24.42 -16.06 16.67
CA CYS A 247 -25.12 -15.18 17.62
C CYS A 247 -25.66 -15.95 18.84
N ASP A 248 -26.16 -17.18 18.64
CA ASP A 248 -26.78 -17.98 19.71
C ASP A 248 -25.83 -18.91 20.47
N SER A 249 -24.94 -19.63 19.76
CA SER A 249 -24.05 -20.62 20.38
C SER A 249 -22.73 -20.02 20.86
N GLU A 250 -22.43 -18.77 20.48
CA GLU A 250 -21.14 -18.09 20.71
C GLU A 250 -19.93 -18.82 20.12
N GLU A 251 -20.14 -19.79 19.23
CA GLU A 251 -19.06 -20.47 18.50
C GLU A 251 -18.31 -19.46 17.63
N VAL A 252 -16.99 -19.37 17.84
CA VAL A 252 -16.11 -18.42 17.15
C VAL A 252 -15.62 -19.00 15.83
N TYR A 253 -15.83 -18.25 14.74
CA TYR A 253 -15.40 -18.64 13.40
C TYR A 253 -14.17 -17.85 12.93
N GLU A 254 -13.99 -16.63 13.43
CA GLU A 254 -12.89 -15.76 13.02
C GLU A 254 -12.50 -14.80 14.14
N GLU A 255 -11.20 -14.60 14.30
CA GLU A 255 -10.60 -13.58 15.16
C GLU A 255 -9.51 -12.84 14.39
N ARG A 256 -9.50 -11.51 14.47
CA ARG A 256 -8.52 -10.64 13.81
C ARG A 256 -7.98 -9.62 14.80
N GLU A 257 -6.70 -9.34 14.68
CA GLU A 257 -6.03 -8.28 15.44
C GLU A 257 -5.52 -7.21 14.47
N TYR A 258 -5.88 -5.97 14.75
CA TYR A 258 -5.53 -4.80 13.97
C TYR A 258 -4.70 -3.83 14.81
N GLN A 259 -3.60 -3.36 14.26
CA GLN A 259 -2.89 -2.17 14.72
C GLN A 259 -3.38 -0.95 13.94
N CYS A 260 -3.99 0.01 14.64
CA CYS A 260 -4.41 1.28 14.06
C CYS A 260 -3.18 2.15 13.73
N LEU A 261 -3.12 2.62 12.49
CA LEU A 261 -2.09 3.56 12.02
C LEU A 261 -2.55 5.01 12.21
N GLY A 262 -3.86 5.22 12.26
CA GLY A 262 -4.52 6.49 12.54
C GLY A 262 -5.93 6.53 11.93
N HIS A 263 -6.57 7.68 12.08
CA HIS A 263 -7.90 7.93 11.55
C HIS A 263 -8.05 9.38 11.13
N TRP A 264 -8.94 9.65 10.18
CA TRP A 264 -9.29 11.00 9.74
C TRP A 264 -10.76 11.10 9.37
N ARG A 265 -11.28 12.32 9.40
CA ARG A 265 -12.65 12.61 8.97
C ARG A 265 -12.64 13.21 7.58
N GLU A 266 -13.59 12.76 6.76
CA GLU A 266 -13.87 13.31 5.44
C GLU A 266 -15.39 13.42 5.32
N GLY A 267 -15.89 14.65 5.30
CA GLY A 267 -17.32 14.92 5.50
C GLY A 267 -17.81 14.39 6.87
N ASN A 268 -18.88 13.61 6.86
CA ASN A 268 -19.47 12.96 8.04
C ASN A 268 -18.92 11.55 8.31
N LEU A 269 -17.98 11.07 7.48
CA LEU A 269 -17.41 9.73 7.57
C LEU A 269 -16.08 9.76 8.32
N LEU A 270 -15.80 8.69 9.04
CA LEU A 270 -14.56 8.44 9.74
C LEU A 270 -13.84 7.26 9.10
N TYR A 271 -12.64 7.51 8.59
CA TYR A 271 -11.78 6.49 8.03
C TYR A 271 -10.73 6.09 9.06
N THR A 272 -10.50 4.79 9.20
CA THR A 272 -9.47 4.23 10.07
C THR A 272 -8.63 3.28 9.25
N TYR A 273 -7.33 3.55 9.20
CA TYR A 273 -6.41 2.73 8.44
C TYR A 273 -5.59 1.88 9.39
N THR A 274 -5.52 0.58 9.10
CA THR A 274 -5.00 -0.42 10.02
C THR A 274 -4.03 -1.37 9.33
N GLN A 275 -3.13 -1.93 10.11
CA GLN A 275 -2.29 -3.06 9.75
C GLN A 275 -2.82 -4.31 10.46
N ARG A 276 -2.94 -5.42 9.75
CA ARG A 276 -3.30 -6.72 10.35
C ARG A 276 -2.08 -7.38 10.98
N ASN A 277 -2.23 -7.83 12.22
CA ASN A 277 -1.20 -8.53 12.98
C ASN A 277 -1.38 -10.05 12.98
N ASP A 278 -2.57 -10.53 12.64
CA ASP A 278 -2.95 -11.95 12.67
C ASP A 278 -2.50 -12.75 11.44
N VAL A 279 -2.11 -12.07 10.36
CA VAL A 279 -1.64 -12.65 9.10
C VAL A 279 -0.20 -12.23 8.79
N ALA A 280 0.32 -12.68 7.63
CA ALA A 280 1.65 -12.30 7.17
C ALA A 280 1.84 -10.76 7.24
N PRO A 281 2.98 -10.28 7.78
CA PRO A 281 3.28 -8.86 7.89
C PRO A 281 3.10 -8.12 6.56
N GLY A 282 2.53 -6.92 6.62
CA GLY A 282 2.32 -6.08 5.43
C GLY A 282 0.94 -6.20 4.79
N THR A 283 -0.06 -6.71 5.53
CA THR A 283 -1.47 -6.64 5.13
C THR A 283 -2.14 -5.45 5.80
N TYR A 284 -2.78 -4.61 5.00
CA TYR A 284 -3.44 -3.37 5.45
C TYR A 284 -4.91 -3.37 5.09
N GLU A 285 -5.70 -2.78 5.95
CA GLU A 285 -7.15 -2.73 5.80
C GLU A 285 -7.67 -1.38 6.30
N CYS A 286 -8.57 -0.80 5.54
CA CYS A 286 -9.27 0.41 5.90
C CYS A 286 -10.69 0.11 6.33
N PHE A 287 -11.17 0.85 7.32
CA PHE A 287 -12.56 0.86 7.74
C PHE A 287 -13.13 2.25 7.54
N VAL A 288 -14.38 2.31 7.08
CA VAL A 288 -15.19 3.53 7.05
C VAL A 288 -16.35 3.36 8.02
N GLY A 289 -16.62 4.40 8.80
CA GLY A 289 -17.70 4.35 9.78
C GLY A 289 -18.35 5.69 10.07
N SER A 290 -19.48 5.62 10.76
CA SER A 290 -20.22 6.75 11.30
C SER A 290 -20.48 6.52 12.78
N ILE A 291 -20.03 7.46 13.61
CA ILE A 291 -20.28 7.44 15.06
C ILE A 291 -21.53 8.27 15.30
N ILE A 292 -22.66 7.62 15.55
CA ILE A 292 -23.93 8.31 15.86
C ILE A 292 -23.91 8.78 17.31
N THR A 293 -23.49 7.89 18.21
CA THR A 293 -23.25 8.17 19.64
C THR A 293 -22.13 7.28 20.14
N ASP A 294 -21.62 7.53 21.34
CA ASP A 294 -20.69 6.61 22.02
C ASP A 294 -21.28 5.21 22.25
N MET A 295 -22.60 5.03 22.09
CA MET A 295 -23.28 3.76 22.25
C MET A 295 -23.57 3.04 20.93
N SER A 296 -23.58 3.75 19.80
CA SER A 296 -23.98 3.19 18.51
C SER A 296 -23.13 3.73 17.37
N ILE A 297 -22.48 2.80 16.67
CA ILE A 297 -21.62 3.07 15.53
C ILE A 297 -22.06 2.23 14.34
N TYR A 298 -21.77 2.72 13.14
CA TYR A 298 -21.86 1.96 11.90
C TYR A 298 -20.47 1.83 11.32
N ILE A 299 -20.08 0.64 10.88
CA ILE A 299 -18.75 0.38 10.34
C ILE A 299 -18.80 -0.60 9.16
N LYS A 300 -17.95 -0.39 8.16
CA LYS A 300 -17.74 -1.31 7.04
C LYS A 300 -16.27 -1.30 6.63
N GLU A 301 -15.78 -2.44 6.13
CA GLU A 301 -14.51 -2.51 5.42
C GLU A 301 -14.55 -1.62 4.16
N ALA A 302 -13.46 -0.91 3.90
CA ALA A 302 -13.26 0.03 2.79
C ALA A 302 -12.03 -0.32 1.92
N GLY A 303 -11.56 -1.56 2.01
CA GLY A 303 -10.42 -2.08 1.26
C GLY A 303 -9.06 -1.51 1.71
N GLY A 304 -7.99 -1.77 0.93
CA GLY A 304 -6.64 -1.31 1.25
C GLY A 304 -6.36 0.18 0.94
N HIS A 305 -7.30 0.86 0.29
CA HIS A 305 -7.13 2.25 -0.18
C HIS A 305 -8.28 3.17 0.23
N CYS A 306 -9.00 2.80 1.30
CA CYS A 306 -10.05 3.62 1.91
C CYS A 306 -11.05 4.19 0.90
N GLN A 307 -11.81 3.34 0.22
CA GLN A 307 -12.74 3.76 -0.83
C GLN A 307 -13.81 4.74 -0.30
N ARG A 308 -14.05 5.86 -1.01
CA ARG A 308 -14.96 6.94 -0.56
C ARG A 308 -16.45 6.68 -0.83
N ASN A 309 -16.77 5.80 -1.77
CA ASN A 309 -18.15 5.55 -2.22
C ASN A 309 -18.89 4.48 -1.39
N ILE A 310 -18.64 4.47 -0.08
CA ILE A 310 -19.21 3.48 0.84
C ILE A 310 -20.06 4.22 1.87
N ASP A 311 -21.36 3.93 1.87
CA ASP A 311 -22.29 4.41 2.89
C ASP A 311 -22.38 3.39 4.05
N PRO A 312 -21.74 3.65 5.20
CA PRO A 312 -21.79 2.73 6.34
C PRO A 312 -23.17 2.67 7.00
N LEU A 313 -24.03 3.70 6.86
CA LEU A 313 -25.38 3.66 7.44
C LEU A 313 -26.29 2.69 6.69
N ARG A 314 -26.07 2.56 5.38
CA ARG A 314 -26.85 1.68 4.51
C ARG A 314 -26.29 0.27 4.41
N TYR A 315 -24.96 0.14 4.34
CA TYR A 315 -24.29 -1.13 4.03
C TYR A 315 -23.34 -1.62 5.12
N GLY A 316 -23.16 -0.85 6.19
CA GLY A 316 -22.29 -1.19 7.30
C GLY A 316 -23.00 -2.00 8.38
N MET A 317 -22.20 -2.58 9.27
CA MET A 317 -22.67 -3.24 10.48
C MET A 317 -23.01 -2.18 11.52
N GLN A 318 -24.24 -2.23 12.06
CA GLN A 318 -24.59 -1.46 13.23
C GLN A 318 -24.08 -2.17 14.47
N LEU A 319 -23.16 -1.54 15.21
CA LEU A 319 -22.63 -2.08 16.45
C LEU A 319 -23.08 -1.24 17.64
N THR A 320 -23.46 -1.91 18.71
CA THR A 320 -23.92 -1.30 19.96
C THR A 320 -22.93 -1.59 21.08
N LYS A 321 -22.56 -0.57 21.85
CA LYS A 321 -21.64 -0.70 22.97
C LYS A 321 -22.27 -1.55 24.09
N LYS A 322 -21.62 -2.65 24.46
CA LYS A 322 -22.05 -3.54 25.54
C LYS A 322 -21.43 -3.17 26.87
N ARG A 323 -20.15 -2.82 26.86
CA ARG A 323 -19.39 -2.50 28.07
C ARG A 323 -18.38 -1.39 27.77
N PRO A 324 -18.25 -0.38 28.64
CA PRO A 324 -16.99 0.35 28.71
C PRO A 324 -15.92 -0.65 29.18
N LEU A 325 -14.95 -0.97 28.33
CA LEU A 325 -13.71 -1.58 28.81
C LEU A 325 -13.05 -0.55 29.73
N TYR A 326 -12.57 -1.00 30.90
CA TYR A 326 -11.98 -0.21 32.00
C TYR A 326 -11.81 1.28 31.70
N SER A 327 -12.48 2.16 32.45
CA SER A 327 -12.23 3.59 32.29
C SER A 327 -10.78 3.88 32.68
N CYS A 328 -9.91 4.15 31.71
CA CYS A 328 -8.63 4.80 31.97
C CYS A 328 -8.89 6.26 32.37
N ILE A 329 -9.54 6.48 33.51
CA ILE A 329 -9.56 7.77 34.19
C ILE A 329 -8.17 7.91 34.79
N GLU A 330 -7.22 8.42 34.00
CA GLU A 330 -6.01 9.15 34.42
C GLU A 330 -5.04 9.29 33.24
N ARG A 331 -5.35 10.20 32.31
CA ARG A 331 -4.36 10.97 31.55
C ARG A 331 -5.07 12.19 30.96
N SER A 332 -5.48 13.09 31.84
CA SER A 332 -5.86 14.45 31.47
C SER A 332 -4.64 15.14 30.85
N THR A 333 -4.58 15.17 29.52
CA THR A 333 -3.73 16.10 28.76
C THR A 333 -4.36 17.49 28.77
N THR A 334 -4.52 18.06 29.96
CA THR A 334 -4.56 19.52 30.10
C THR A 334 -3.14 20.03 29.99
N PRO A 335 -2.79 20.86 28.98
CA PRO A 335 -1.49 21.52 28.96
C PRO A 335 -1.39 22.37 30.22
N ARG A 336 -0.41 22.08 31.09
CA ARG A 336 -0.02 23.03 32.11
C ARG A 336 0.58 24.23 31.36
N HIS A 337 -0.16 25.33 31.33
CA HIS A 337 0.39 26.65 31.06
C HIS A 337 1.56 26.86 32.03
N PHE A 338 2.79 26.84 31.50
CA PHE A 338 3.91 27.45 32.19
C PHE A 338 3.76 28.96 32.02
N HIS A 339 3.38 29.63 33.11
CA HIS A 339 3.60 31.05 33.25
C HIS A 339 5.02 31.30 33.76
N LYS A 340 5.68 32.23 33.06
CA LYS A 340 7.02 32.82 33.24
C LYS A 340 8.20 32.05 32.68
#